data_AF-A0A6B3ICY1-F1
#
_entry.id   AF-A0A6B3ICY1-F1
#
_cell.length_a   1.000
_cell.length_b   1.000
_cell.length_c   1.000
_cell.angle_alpha   90.00
_cell.angle_beta   90.00
_cell.angle_gamma   90.00
#
_symmetry.space_group_name_H-M   'P 1'
#
loop_
_entity.id
_entity.type
_entity.pdbx_description
1 polymer ?
#
loop_
_entity_poly.entity_id
_entity_poly.type
_entity_poly.pdbx_seq_one_letter_code
_entity_poly.pdbx_strand_id
1 'polypeptide(L)'
;VNNTFTVLFRGHQLPAFVTAVTADRSTADTVHSFASRNLALLGTEHAFLVTNAGRELARLLPYEALRPTVRPQVKGLLDRTSITGATAPLWVGLAESANYYDAGNCAYFTTCDLPDRLDRAALPLRHDCSASLRIRAQGMSAAQLASTCASLAGQDAFFHGIARDEGPVAGDLNTRLEVVVYNSSDDYGTYAGAMFGIDTNN
;
A
#
# COMPACT_ATOMS: atom_id res chain seq x y z
N VAL A 1 -17.08 -1.82 15.87
CA VAL A 1 -17.17 -1.71 14.39
C VAL A 1 -16.06 -2.48 13.69
N ASN A 2 -14.78 -2.42 14.11
CA ASN A 2 -13.71 -3.17 13.42
C ASN A 2 -13.92 -4.70 13.38
N ASN A 3 -14.41 -5.30 14.47
CA ASN A 3 -14.68 -6.75 14.54
C ASN A 3 -15.65 -7.23 13.45
N THR A 4 -16.53 -6.36 12.95
CA THR A 4 -17.44 -6.67 11.85
C THR A 4 -16.67 -6.89 10.53
N PHE A 5 -15.60 -6.12 10.29
CA PHE A 5 -14.74 -6.34 9.11
C PHE A 5 -13.98 -7.65 9.19
N THR A 6 -13.62 -8.13 10.38
CA THR A 6 -13.05 -9.48 10.55
C THR A 6 -14.02 -10.57 10.08
N VAL A 7 -15.32 -10.42 10.36
CA VAL A 7 -16.35 -11.36 9.90
C VAL A 7 -16.47 -11.32 8.37
N LEU A 8 -16.49 -10.13 7.76
CA LEU A 8 -16.51 -10.00 6.30
C LEU A 8 -15.27 -10.64 5.69
N PHE A 9 -14.08 -10.28 6.18
CA PHE A 9 -12.81 -10.80 5.70
C PHE A 9 -12.72 -12.33 5.76
N ARG A 10 -13.01 -12.92 6.92
CA ARG A 10 -12.96 -14.38 7.12
C ARG A 10 -14.13 -15.09 6.43
N GLY A 11 -15.25 -14.41 6.21
CA GLY A 11 -16.43 -14.95 5.54
C GLY A 11 -16.12 -15.49 4.15
N HIS A 12 -15.20 -14.88 3.40
CA HIS A 12 -14.77 -15.37 2.08
C HIS A 12 -14.19 -16.80 2.10
N GLN A 13 -13.83 -17.33 3.28
CA GLN A 13 -13.32 -18.69 3.48
C GLN A 13 -14.46 -19.72 3.68
N LEU A 14 -15.72 -19.27 3.75
CA LEU A 14 -16.89 -20.08 4.04
C LEU A 14 -17.88 -20.07 2.87
N PRO A 15 -18.18 -21.23 2.23
CA PRO A 15 -19.13 -21.29 1.10
C PRO A 15 -20.52 -20.71 1.40
N ALA A 16 -21.02 -20.88 2.63
CA ALA A 16 -22.31 -20.35 3.06
C ALA A 16 -22.33 -18.81 3.06
N PHE A 17 -21.23 -18.16 3.45
CA PHE A 17 -21.09 -16.72 3.38
C PHE A 17 -21.08 -16.25 1.92
N VAL A 18 -20.29 -16.90 1.06
CA VAL A 18 -20.24 -16.57 -0.38
C VAL A 18 -21.64 -16.65 -0.99
N THR A 19 -22.39 -17.71 -0.67
CA THR A 19 -23.77 -17.88 -1.12
C THR A 19 -24.67 -16.74 -0.64
N ALA A 20 -24.58 -16.38 0.64
CA ALA A 20 -25.40 -15.31 1.22
C ALA A 20 -25.09 -13.94 0.60
N VAL A 21 -23.82 -13.54 0.50
CA VAL A 21 -23.45 -12.21 -0.01
C VAL A 21 -23.66 -12.08 -1.52
N THR A 22 -23.63 -13.18 -2.27
CA THR A 22 -23.94 -13.14 -3.71
C THR A 22 -25.43 -13.12 -4.00
N ALA A 23 -26.26 -13.67 -3.10
CA ALA A 23 -27.72 -13.60 -3.20
C ALA A 23 -28.29 -12.24 -2.77
N ASP A 24 -27.60 -11.51 -1.89
CA ASP A 24 -28.02 -10.20 -1.39
C ASP A 24 -26.90 -9.16 -1.43
N ARG A 25 -27.07 -8.14 -2.28
CA ARG A 25 -26.13 -7.03 -2.45
C ARG A 25 -26.11 -6.05 -1.28
N SER A 26 -27.03 -6.14 -0.32
CA SER A 26 -27.15 -5.19 0.80
C SER A 26 -25.85 -5.00 1.59
N THR A 27 -25.04 -6.06 1.68
CA THR A 27 -23.71 -6.00 2.31
C THR A 27 -22.78 -5.05 1.56
N ALA A 28 -22.69 -5.18 0.22
CA ALA A 28 -21.88 -4.31 -0.63
C ALA A 28 -22.33 -2.85 -0.52
N ASP A 29 -23.64 -2.61 -0.62
CA ASP A 29 -24.22 -1.28 -0.54
C ASP A 29 -23.97 -0.62 0.83
N THR A 30 -24.02 -1.42 1.91
CA THR A 30 -23.78 -0.94 3.28
C THR A 30 -22.33 -0.51 3.47
N VAL A 31 -21.36 -1.34 3.09
CA VAL A 31 -19.93 -1.00 3.26
C VAL A 31 -19.51 0.15 2.35
N HIS A 32 -20.01 0.18 1.10
CA HIS A 32 -19.80 1.30 0.19
C HIS A 32 -20.37 2.60 0.78
N SER A 33 -21.63 2.58 1.24
CA SER A 33 -22.28 3.77 1.80
C SER A 33 -21.59 4.26 3.07
N PHE A 34 -21.11 3.35 3.92
CA PHE A 34 -20.34 3.70 5.10
C PHE A 34 -19.03 4.40 4.71
N ALA A 35 -18.24 3.83 3.82
CA ALA A 35 -16.99 4.44 3.35
C ALA A 35 -17.26 5.82 2.72
N SER A 36 -18.25 5.88 1.82
CA SER A 36 -18.61 7.09 1.07
C SER A 36 -19.06 8.26 1.94
N ARG A 37 -19.81 8.01 3.02
CA ARG A 37 -20.31 9.06 3.93
C ARG A 37 -19.27 9.54 4.92
N ASN A 38 -18.28 8.71 5.25
CA ASN A 38 -17.34 8.95 6.34
C ASN A 38 -15.92 9.29 5.88
N LEU A 39 -15.72 9.71 4.62
CA LEU A 39 -14.39 10.08 4.12
C LEU A 39 -13.66 11.12 4.99
N ALA A 40 -14.39 11.97 5.73
CA ALA A 40 -13.82 12.94 6.65
C ALA A 40 -13.08 12.32 7.86
N LEU A 41 -13.25 11.01 8.13
CA LEU A 41 -12.48 10.30 9.14
C LEU A 41 -11.07 9.92 8.66
N LEU A 42 -10.80 10.00 7.35
CA LEU A 42 -9.46 9.76 6.80
C LEU A 42 -8.51 10.88 7.26
N GLY A 43 -7.31 10.51 7.72
CA GLY A 43 -6.38 11.43 8.39
C GLY A 43 -6.61 11.61 9.89
N THR A 44 -7.51 10.83 10.49
CA THR A 44 -7.74 10.79 11.95
C THR A 44 -7.40 9.41 12.52
N GLU A 45 -7.44 9.25 13.84
CA GLU A 45 -7.29 7.95 14.52
C GLU A 45 -8.38 6.92 14.12
N HIS A 46 -9.46 7.36 13.46
CA HIS A 46 -10.56 6.50 13.00
C HIS A 46 -10.48 6.15 11.50
N ALA A 47 -9.40 6.52 10.80
CA ALA A 47 -9.23 6.28 9.36
C ALA A 47 -9.35 4.80 8.97
N PHE A 48 -8.95 3.89 9.86
CA PHE A 48 -9.03 2.44 9.64
C PHE A 48 -10.46 1.95 9.39
N LEU A 49 -11.49 2.58 9.96
CA LEU A 49 -12.89 2.18 9.76
C LEU A 49 -13.31 2.35 8.31
N VAL A 50 -12.94 3.48 7.70
CA VAL A 50 -13.26 3.81 6.32
C VAL A 50 -12.41 2.98 5.36
N THR A 51 -11.12 2.83 5.67
CA THR A 51 -10.18 2.04 4.89
C THR A 51 -10.59 0.57 4.83
N ASN A 52 -10.96 -0.02 5.97
CA ASN A 52 -11.43 -1.40 6.04
C ASN A 52 -12.77 -1.59 5.32
N ALA A 53 -13.70 -0.64 5.43
CA ALA A 53 -14.95 -0.69 4.65
C ALA A 53 -14.69 -0.71 3.14
N GLY A 54 -13.77 0.11 2.65
CA GLY A 54 -13.37 0.12 1.24
C GLY A 54 -12.68 -1.18 0.81
N ARG A 55 -11.77 -1.72 1.62
CA ARG A 55 -11.10 -3.01 1.33
C ARG A 55 -12.09 -4.18 1.32
N GLU A 56 -13.03 -4.24 2.28
CA GLU A 56 -14.08 -5.28 2.27
C GLU A 56 -15.02 -5.14 1.07
N LEU A 57 -15.36 -3.92 0.65
CA LEU A 57 -16.09 -3.70 -0.60
C LEU A 57 -15.34 -4.29 -1.80
N ALA A 58 -14.05 -3.95 -1.95
CA ALA A 58 -13.24 -4.42 -3.07
C ALA A 58 -13.03 -5.95 -3.05
N ARG A 59 -13.05 -6.59 -1.88
CA ARG A 59 -12.96 -8.05 -1.75
C ARG A 59 -14.15 -8.81 -2.34
N LEU A 60 -15.25 -8.11 -2.63
CA LEU A 60 -16.41 -8.67 -3.34
C LEU A 60 -16.25 -8.68 -4.86
N LEU A 61 -15.24 -8.01 -5.43
CA LEU A 61 -14.98 -7.94 -6.88
C LEU A 61 -14.87 -9.30 -7.60
N PRO A 62 -14.30 -10.38 -6.99
CA PRO A 62 -14.21 -11.67 -7.65
C PRO A 62 -15.58 -12.26 -7.98
N TYR A 63 -16.63 -11.92 -7.22
CA TYR A 63 -17.96 -12.50 -7.38
C TYR A 63 -18.69 -11.89 -8.57
N GLU A 64 -18.87 -12.69 -9.63
CA GLU A 64 -19.48 -12.27 -10.89
C GLU A 64 -20.86 -11.62 -10.70
N ALA A 65 -21.70 -12.19 -9.82
CA ALA A 65 -23.04 -11.66 -9.53
C ALA A 65 -23.02 -10.24 -8.93
N LEU A 66 -21.97 -9.89 -8.16
CA LEU A 66 -21.85 -8.58 -7.50
C LEU A 66 -21.02 -7.58 -8.32
N ARG A 67 -20.15 -8.07 -9.22
CA ARG A 67 -19.19 -7.26 -9.95
C ARG A 67 -19.80 -6.06 -10.69
N PRO A 68 -20.99 -6.16 -11.35
CA PRO A 68 -21.62 -5.00 -11.99
C PRO A 68 -21.97 -3.85 -11.03
N THR A 69 -22.15 -4.14 -9.74
CA THR A 69 -22.43 -3.15 -8.69
C THR A 69 -21.15 -2.71 -7.98
N VAL A 70 -20.31 -3.66 -7.56
CA VAL A 70 -19.11 -3.38 -6.74
C VAL A 70 -18.06 -2.61 -7.53
N ARG A 71 -17.85 -2.94 -8.82
CA ARG A 71 -16.84 -2.29 -9.66
C ARG A 71 -17.04 -0.76 -9.74
N PRO A 72 -18.21 -0.22 -10.11
CA PRO A 72 -18.42 1.23 -10.12
C PRO A 72 -18.38 1.86 -8.72
N GLN A 73 -18.74 1.13 -7.66
CA GLN A 73 -18.62 1.64 -6.28
C GLN A 73 -17.15 1.80 -5.86
N VAL A 74 -16.29 0.82 -6.13
CA VAL A 74 -14.84 0.89 -5.90
C VAL A 74 -14.23 2.05 -6.70
N LYS A 75 -14.60 2.17 -7.99
CA LYS A 75 -14.14 3.29 -8.83
C LYS A 75 -14.58 4.64 -8.29
N GLY A 76 -15.83 4.76 -7.84
CA GLY A 76 -16.35 6.00 -7.25
C GLY A 76 -15.61 6.43 -5.98
N LEU A 77 -15.14 5.49 -5.17
CA LEU A 77 -14.29 5.80 -4.00
C LEU A 77 -12.87 6.20 -4.41
N LEU A 78 -12.28 5.50 -5.39
CA LEU A 78 -10.98 5.88 -5.96
C LEU A 78 -11.01 7.30 -6.54
N ASP A 79 -12.09 7.68 -7.23
CA ASP A 79 -12.25 9.01 -7.84
C ASP A 79 -12.47 10.15 -6.84
N ARG A 80 -12.88 9.81 -5.61
CA ARG A 80 -13.11 10.76 -4.51
C ARG A 80 -11.95 10.82 -3.52
N THR A 81 -10.91 10.04 -3.74
CA THR A 81 -9.72 9.99 -2.89
C THR A 81 -8.45 10.21 -3.73
N SER A 82 -7.34 10.44 -3.04
CA SER A 82 -6.04 10.71 -3.65
C SER A 82 -5.02 9.67 -3.22
N ILE A 83 -4.08 9.38 -4.12
CA ILE A 83 -2.89 8.54 -3.89
C ILE A 83 -1.98 9.09 -2.79
N THR A 84 -2.10 10.37 -2.44
CA THR A 84 -1.34 11.03 -1.36
C THR A 84 -2.25 11.81 -0.41
N GLY A 85 -1.71 12.20 0.74
CA GLY A 85 -2.42 12.97 1.76
C GLY A 85 -3.38 12.14 2.60
N ALA A 86 -4.31 12.81 3.28
CA ALA A 86 -5.17 12.19 4.30
C ALA A 86 -5.96 10.97 3.81
N THR A 87 -6.31 10.93 2.51
CA THR A 87 -7.12 9.85 1.93
C THR A 87 -6.31 8.69 1.35
N ALA A 88 -4.97 8.78 1.35
CA ALA A 88 -4.10 7.78 0.75
C ALA A 88 -4.34 6.36 1.28
N PRO A 89 -4.58 6.11 2.59
CA PRO A 89 -4.85 4.75 3.08
C PRO A 89 -6.02 4.06 2.38
N LEU A 90 -7.11 4.80 2.12
CA LEU A 90 -8.25 4.27 1.38
C LEU A 90 -7.93 4.10 -0.10
N TRP A 91 -7.32 5.11 -0.74
CA TRP A 91 -7.00 5.06 -2.17
C TRP A 91 -6.07 3.89 -2.49
N VAL A 92 -4.96 3.76 -1.75
CA VAL A 92 -3.97 2.69 -1.95
C VAL A 92 -4.58 1.34 -1.64
N GLY A 93 -5.37 1.21 -0.58
CA GLY A 93 -6.05 -0.04 -0.25
C GLY A 93 -7.07 -0.50 -1.29
N LEU A 94 -7.81 0.43 -1.89
CA LEU A 94 -8.71 0.13 -3.01
C LEU A 94 -7.94 -0.23 -4.27
N ALA A 95 -6.87 0.50 -4.59
CA ALA A 95 -6.07 0.26 -5.78
C ALA A 95 -5.37 -1.10 -5.75
N GLU A 96 -4.76 -1.43 -4.61
CA GLU A 96 -4.16 -2.74 -4.35
C GLU A 96 -5.21 -3.85 -4.46
N SER A 97 -6.36 -3.68 -3.80
CA SER A 97 -7.44 -4.69 -3.83
C SER A 97 -8.01 -4.86 -5.24
N ALA A 98 -8.20 -3.78 -6.00
CA ALA A 98 -8.67 -3.85 -7.38
C ALA A 98 -7.67 -4.59 -8.28
N ASN A 99 -6.37 -4.31 -8.13
CA ASN A 99 -5.33 -5.02 -8.89
C ASN A 99 -5.22 -6.50 -8.48
N TYR A 100 -5.53 -6.84 -7.23
CA TYR A 100 -5.52 -8.23 -6.78
C TYR A 100 -6.76 -9.02 -7.26
N TYR A 101 -7.96 -8.44 -7.13
CA TYR A 101 -9.23 -9.15 -7.39
C TYR A 101 -9.79 -8.96 -8.81
N ASP A 102 -9.38 -7.92 -9.53
CA ASP A 102 -9.89 -7.57 -10.87
C ASP A 102 -8.76 -7.02 -11.78
N ALA A 103 -7.59 -7.67 -11.74
CA ALA A 103 -6.34 -7.25 -12.40
C ALA A 103 -6.51 -6.85 -13.88
N GLY A 104 -7.35 -7.58 -14.62
CA GLY A 104 -7.64 -7.32 -16.03
C GLY A 104 -8.34 -5.99 -16.31
N ASN A 105 -8.76 -5.25 -15.28
CA ASN A 105 -9.47 -3.98 -15.37
C ASN A 105 -8.69 -2.81 -14.74
N CYS A 106 -7.37 -2.91 -14.58
CA CYS A 106 -6.54 -1.82 -14.02
C CYS A 106 -6.75 -0.49 -14.76
N ALA A 107 -7.02 -0.51 -16.07
CA ALA A 107 -7.26 0.70 -16.87
C ALA A 107 -8.56 1.40 -16.43
N TYR A 108 -9.60 0.62 -16.14
CA TYR A 108 -10.88 1.15 -15.63
C TYR A 108 -10.68 1.81 -14.27
N PHE A 109 -9.90 1.21 -13.38
CA PHE A 109 -9.62 1.77 -12.05
C PHE A 109 -8.57 2.88 -12.06
N THR A 110 -7.88 3.08 -13.19
CA THR A 110 -6.66 3.89 -13.26
C THR A 110 -5.64 3.44 -12.22
N THR A 111 -5.33 2.14 -12.18
CA THR A 111 -4.39 1.52 -11.23
C THR A 111 -3.34 0.65 -11.92
N CYS A 112 -3.22 0.71 -13.25
CA CYS A 112 -2.10 0.07 -13.94
C CYS A 112 -0.77 0.64 -13.45
N ASP A 113 0.27 -0.20 -13.44
CA ASP A 113 1.61 0.12 -12.96
C ASP A 113 1.60 0.71 -11.55
N LEU A 114 0.77 0.14 -10.66
CA LEU A 114 0.56 0.65 -9.32
C LEU A 114 1.87 0.85 -8.54
N PRO A 115 2.82 -0.12 -8.48
CA PRO A 115 4.09 0.10 -7.78
C PRO A 115 4.82 1.38 -8.19
N ASP A 116 4.96 1.60 -9.50
CA ASP A 116 5.65 2.76 -10.07
C ASP A 116 4.91 4.08 -9.79
N ARG A 117 3.57 4.04 -9.77
CA ARG A 117 2.76 5.21 -9.42
C ARG A 117 2.90 5.56 -7.95
N LEU A 118 2.88 4.56 -7.07
CA LEU A 118 3.11 4.75 -5.64
C LEU A 118 4.51 5.30 -5.40
N ASP A 119 5.55 4.79 -6.09
CA ASP A 119 6.92 5.32 -5.96
C ASP A 119 6.97 6.81 -6.31
N ARG A 120 6.50 7.19 -7.49
CA ARG A 120 6.55 8.59 -7.94
C ARG A 120 5.77 9.53 -7.02
N ALA A 121 4.68 9.05 -6.42
CA ALA A 121 3.82 9.86 -5.57
C ALA A 121 4.33 9.95 -4.12
N ALA A 122 4.77 8.83 -3.55
CA ALA A 122 5.11 8.70 -2.14
C ALA A 122 6.61 8.80 -1.85
N LEU A 123 7.48 8.72 -2.86
CA LEU A 123 8.95 8.77 -2.70
C LEU A 123 9.59 9.75 -3.72
N PRO A 124 9.18 11.04 -3.74
CA PRO A 124 9.65 11.99 -4.75
C PRO A 124 11.15 12.33 -4.62
N LEU A 125 11.75 12.16 -3.44
CA LEU A 125 13.16 12.48 -3.21
C LEU A 125 14.04 11.28 -3.59
N ARG A 126 14.96 11.49 -4.53
CA ARG A 126 15.99 10.51 -4.92
C ARG A 126 17.37 11.13 -4.70
N HIS A 127 18.19 10.52 -3.84
CA HIS A 127 19.50 11.04 -3.47
C HIS A 127 20.56 9.95 -3.60
N ASP A 128 21.60 10.24 -4.38
CA ASP A 128 22.74 9.34 -4.59
C ASP A 128 23.84 9.69 -3.58
N CYS A 129 24.02 8.86 -2.55
CA CYS A 129 25.13 9.02 -1.59
C CYS A 129 26.47 8.66 -2.23
N SER A 130 26.48 7.62 -3.08
CA SER A 130 27.63 7.11 -3.84
C SER A 130 27.14 6.29 -5.03
N ALA A 131 28.06 5.71 -5.80
CA ALA A 131 27.73 4.74 -6.86
C ALA A 131 27.01 3.48 -6.32
N SER A 132 27.30 3.08 -5.07
CA SER A 132 26.77 1.86 -4.42
C SER A 132 25.65 2.12 -3.42
N LEU A 133 25.26 3.38 -3.15
CA LEU A 133 24.22 3.71 -2.16
C LEU A 133 23.25 4.79 -2.66
N ARG A 134 21.95 4.48 -2.68
CA ARG A 134 20.83 5.41 -2.97
C ARG A 134 19.89 5.53 -1.77
N ILE A 135 19.36 6.72 -1.58
CA ILE A 135 18.18 6.94 -0.75
C ILE A 135 17.01 7.37 -1.65
N ARG A 136 15.87 6.69 -1.51
CA ARG A 136 14.54 7.13 -1.99
C ARG A 136 13.72 7.51 -0.77
N ALA A 137 13.13 8.69 -0.75
CA ALA A 137 12.44 9.15 0.45
C ALA A 137 11.16 9.93 0.14
N GLN A 138 10.21 9.85 1.06
CA GLN A 138 9.02 10.70 1.04
C GLN A 138 9.39 12.15 1.37
N GLY A 139 10.28 12.33 2.34
CA GLY A 139 10.85 13.63 2.70
C GLY A 139 12.03 13.46 3.65
N MET A 140 13.14 14.13 3.36
CA MET A 140 14.30 14.26 4.24
C MET A 140 14.96 15.60 3.98
N SER A 141 15.43 16.27 5.04
CA SER A 141 16.29 17.44 4.89
C SER A 141 17.67 17.06 4.35
N ALA A 142 18.38 18.03 3.75
CA ALA A 142 19.75 17.82 3.30
C ALA A 142 20.68 17.34 4.43
N ALA A 143 20.48 17.83 5.66
CA ALA A 143 21.25 17.38 6.82
C ALA A 143 20.96 15.91 7.19
N GLN A 144 19.69 15.49 7.14
CA GLN A 144 19.31 14.09 7.38
C GLN A 144 19.85 13.16 6.29
N LEU A 145 19.80 13.58 5.01
CA LEU A 145 20.40 12.83 3.92
C LEU A 145 21.90 12.65 4.14
N ALA A 146 22.63 13.74 4.39
CA ALA A 146 24.07 13.72 4.60
C ALA A 146 24.47 12.85 5.80
N SER A 147 23.78 12.98 6.93
CA SER A 147 24.06 12.17 8.12
C SER A 147 23.75 10.69 7.89
N THR A 148 22.67 10.37 7.18
CA THR A 148 22.30 8.99 6.84
C THR A 148 23.31 8.36 5.89
N CYS A 149 23.72 9.07 4.83
CA CYS A 149 24.75 8.62 3.91
C CYS A 149 26.07 8.34 4.65
N ALA A 150 26.51 9.27 5.52
CA ALA A 150 27.74 9.10 6.30
C ALA A 150 27.65 7.92 7.28
N SER A 151 26.50 7.74 7.94
CA SER A 151 26.27 6.61 8.85
C SER A 151 26.34 5.27 8.12
N LEU A 152 25.61 5.13 7.01
CA LEU A 152 25.57 3.88 6.23
C LEU A 152 26.93 3.53 5.64
N ALA A 153 27.65 4.51 5.08
CA ALA A 153 29.01 4.30 4.60
C ALA A 153 29.97 3.91 5.74
N GLY A 154 29.79 4.47 6.93
CA GLY A 154 30.56 4.10 8.11
C GLY A 154 30.29 2.66 8.59
N GLN A 155 29.03 2.22 8.57
CA GLN A 155 28.66 0.85 8.93
C GLN A 155 29.20 -0.19 7.94
N ASP A 156 29.14 0.13 6.64
CA ASP A 156 29.71 -0.70 5.57
C ASP A 156 31.22 -0.91 5.77
N ALA A 157 31.98 0.18 5.93
CA ALA A 157 33.42 0.12 6.18
C ALA A 157 33.76 -0.62 7.49
N PHE A 158 32.96 -0.43 8.54
CA PHE A 158 33.14 -1.11 9.81
C PHE A 158 32.94 -2.63 9.68
N PHE A 159 31.88 -3.06 8.98
CA PHE A 159 31.59 -4.46 8.75
C PHE A 159 32.73 -5.15 7.98
N HIS A 160 33.17 -4.57 6.86
CA HIS A 160 34.27 -5.11 6.06
C HIS A 160 35.60 -5.17 6.83
N GLY A 161 35.87 -4.20 7.70
CA GLY A 161 37.02 -4.25 8.60
C GLY A 161 37.01 -5.43 9.58
N ILE A 162 35.83 -5.85 10.04
CA ILE A 162 35.66 -7.01 10.93
C ILE A 162 35.70 -8.32 10.13
N ALA A 163 34.94 -8.38 9.03
CA ALA A 163 34.83 -9.56 8.18
C ALA A 163 36.13 -9.86 7.41
N ARG A 164 37.04 -8.87 7.30
CA ARG A 164 38.32 -8.94 6.58
C ARG A 164 38.13 -9.33 5.12
N ASP A 165 37.14 -8.72 4.50
CA ASP A 165 36.87 -8.82 3.07
C ASP A 165 36.85 -7.41 2.46
N GLU A 166 36.94 -7.34 1.13
CA GLU A 166 37.01 -6.07 0.39
C GLU A 166 35.81 -5.87 -0.54
N GLY A 167 34.72 -6.62 -0.38
CA GLY A 167 33.56 -6.46 -1.26
C GLY A 167 32.52 -7.58 -1.21
N PRO A 168 31.60 -7.60 -2.20
CA PRO A 168 30.49 -8.53 -2.21
C PRO A 168 30.93 -9.99 -2.18
N VAL A 169 30.13 -10.83 -1.52
CA VAL A 169 30.33 -12.28 -1.54
C VAL A 169 30.15 -12.84 -2.96
N ALA A 170 30.79 -13.98 -3.23
CA ALA A 170 30.69 -14.63 -4.53
C ALA A 170 29.22 -14.92 -4.89
N GLY A 171 28.80 -14.45 -6.07
CA GLY A 171 27.42 -14.62 -6.57
C GLY A 171 26.43 -13.56 -6.10
N ASP A 172 26.87 -12.52 -5.38
CA ASP A 172 26.01 -11.38 -5.06
C ASP A 172 25.63 -10.62 -6.35
N LEU A 173 24.32 -10.46 -6.55
CA LEU A 173 23.74 -9.73 -7.69
C LEU A 173 23.38 -8.29 -7.33
N ASN A 174 23.55 -7.89 -6.07
CA ASN A 174 23.32 -6.53 -5.63
C ASN A 174 24.44 -5.63 -6.15
N THR A 175 24.07 -4.69 -7.01
CA THR A 175 25.01 -3.67 -7.53
C THR A 175 24.95 -2.38 -6.72
N ARG A 176 23.89 -2.21 -5.92
CA ARG A 176 23.61 -1.00 -5.18
C ARG A 176 22.67 -1.27 -4.01
N LEU A 177 22.99 -0.71 -2.84
CA LEU A 177 22.05 -0.60 -1.73
C LEU A 177 21.07 0.54 -2.00
N GLU A 178 19.78 0.24 -1.95
CA GLU A 178 18.71 1.23 -1.98
C GLU A 178 17.99 1.27 -0.64
N VAL A 179 17.94 2.46 -0.04
CA VAL A 179 17.25 2.71 1.22
C VAL A 179 15.98 3.52 0.93
N VAL A 180 14.83 2.95 1.26
CA VAL A 180 13.52 3.58 1.08
C VAL A 180 13.03 4.12 2.43
N VAL A 181 12.76 5.42 2.51
CA VAL A 181 12.41 6.11 3.76
C VAL A 181 11.05 6.80 3.65
N TYR A 182 10.09 6.35 4.43
CA TYR A 182 8.77 7.00 4.57
C TYR A 182 8.80 8.01 5.73
N ASN A 183 7.88 8.99 5.70
CA ASN A 183 7.81 10.02 6.75
C ASN A 183 7.29 9.48 8.09
N SER A 184 6.54 8.38 8.05
CA SER A 184 5.90 7.79 9.23
C SER A 184 5.68 6.28 9.07
N SER A 185 5.41 5.60 10.18
CA SER A 185 4.98 4.19 10.18
C SER A 185 3.64 4.02 9.44
N ASP A 186 2.73 4.99 9.54
CA ASP A 186 1.45 4.97 8.80
C ASP A 186 1.66 5.07 7.28
N ASP A 187 2.61 5.90 6.83
CA ASP A 187 2.99 5.98 5.41
C ASP A 187 3.62 4.67 4.94
N TYR A 188 4.53 4.09 5.73
CA TYR A 188 5.12 2.79 5.43
C TYR A 188 4.04 1.71 5.29
N GLY A 189 3.12 1.61 6.25
CA GLY A 189 1.98 0.68 6.20
C GLY A 189 0.99 0.97 5.07
N THR A 190 0.88 2.22 4.62
CA THR A 190 0.02 2.61 3.50
C THR A 190 0.61 2.18 2.16
N TYR A 191 1.90 2.43 1.92
CA TYR A 191 2.50 2.33 0.59
C TYR A 191 3.34 1.08 0.36
N ALA A 192 4.11 0.63 1.35
CA ALA A 192 5.19 -0.33 1.10
C ALA A 192 4.68 -1.72 0.72
N GLY A 193 3.60 -2.19 1.33
CA GLY A 193 2.97 -3.46 0.96
C GLY A 193 2.49 -3.46 -0.49
N ALA A 194 1.75 -2.42 -0.89
CA ALA A 194 1.24 -2.28 -2.25
C ALA A 194 2.33 -2.00 -3.30
N MET A 195 3.48 -1.44 -2.90
CA MET A 195 4.61 -1.12 -3.79
C MET A 195 5.56 -2.30 -3.97
N PHE A 196 5.88 -3.02 -2.90
CA PHE A 196 6.96 -4.03 -2.89
C PHE A 196 6.48 -5.46 -2.61
N GLY A 197 5.20 -5.65 -2.25
CA GLY A 197 4.67 -6.95 -1.87
C GLY A 197 5.24 -7.49 -0.54
N ILE A 198 5.57 -6.60 0.39
CA ILE A 198 6.17 -6.94 1.69
C ILE A 198 5.17 -6.79 2.85
N ASP A 199 5.45 -7.48 3.95
CA ASP A 199 4.79 -7.22 5.23
C ASP A 199 5.34 -5.93 5.86
N THR A 200 4.45 -5.12 6.45
CA THR A 200 4.80 -3.81 7.04
C THR A 200 4.66 -3.78 8.56
N ASN A 201 4.47 -4.93 9.21
CA ASN A 201 4.42 -5.10 10.66
C ASN A 201 5.83 -5.46 11.20
N ASN A 202 6.75 -4.51 11.09
CA ASN A 202 8.15 -4.61 11.51
C ASN A 202 8.67 -3.29 12.08
#